data_AF-A0A164M269-F1
#
_entry.id   AF-A0A164M269-F1
#
_cell.length_a   1.000
_cell.length_b   1.000
_cell.length_c   1.000
_cell.angle_alpha   90.00
_cell.angle_beta   90.00
_cell.angle_gamma   90.00
#
_symmetry.space_group_name_H-M   'P 1'
#
loop_
_entity.id
_entity.type
_entity.pdbx_description
1 polymer ?
#
loop_
_entity_poly.entity_id
_entity_poly.type
_entity_poly.pdbx_seq_one_letter_code
_entity_poly.pdbx_strand_id
1 'polypeptide(L)'
;RDVVKADKQDDLAALRLFSAATLRHIIEHQPEELGAIVYAFVCGEICDAWQSRKISHAERCRMIFRGFVFFDEWQKFALKKGYATNKHLPSRQMLDIINTTVHNFIALIIVHRDLLSSGPQPFLPWMHGTEANEHLLGTLRSIIADFNYCDFLYAAKKAQILVQGVYKDGSSTAANAQASGYHHTCHVDEGVPITTHIVFPTDEQIQAEFDAAAEEAESLWEMLG
;
A
#
# COMPACT_ATOMS: atom_id res chain seq x y z
N ARG A 1 -11.62 -1.24 19.39
CA ARG A 1 -11.53 0.24 19.60
C ARG A 1 -11.44 0.95 18.25
N ASP A 2 -10.80 0.31 17.28
CA ASP A 2 -10.68 0.67 15.85
C ASP A 2 -12.03 0.88 15.12
N VAL A 3 -13.16 0.52 15.75
CA VAL A 3 -14.51 0.69 15.20
C VAL A 3 -15.34 1.74 15.96
N VAL A 4 -15.00 2.06 17.22
CA VAL A 4 -15.79 2.95 18.09
C VAL A 4 -14.98 4.19 18.42
N LYS A 5 -15.39 5.36 17.89
CA LYS A 5 -14.57 6.59 17.81
C LYS A 5 -13.26 6.33 17.06
N ALA A 6 -13.35 5.61 15.95
CA ALA A 6 -12.23 5.31 15.08
C ALA A 6 -11.54 6.61 14.65
N ASP A 7 -10.23 6.69 14.88
CA ASP A 7 -9.42 7.69 14.23
C ASP A 7 -9.38 7.36 12.74
N LYS A 8 -10.03 8.20 11.93
CA LYS A 8 -10.11 7.99 10.48
C LYS A 8 -8.77 8.25 9.78
N GLN A 9 -7.77 8.73 10.52
CA GLN A 9 -6.40 8.97 10.06
C GLN A 9 -5.43 7.87 10.52
N ASP A 10 -5.88 6.87 11.31
CA ASP A 10 -5.06 5.72 11.70
C ASP A 10 -4.93 4.73 10.53
N ASP A 11 -3.90 4.94 9.72
CA ASP A 11 -3.52 4.07 8.60
C ASP A 11 -3.10 2.67 9.07
N LEU A 12 -2.60 2.51 10.30
CA LEU A 12 -2.25 1.22 10.86
C LEU A 12 -3.48 0.37 11.16
N ALA A 13 -4.60 0.99 11.56
CA ALA A 13 -5.87 0.26 11.68
C ALA A 13 -6.29 -0.33 10.33
N ALA A 14 -6.16 0.44 9.25
CA ALA A 14 -6.42 -0.05 7.90
C ALA A 14 -5.42 -1.15 7.48
N LEU A 15 -4.13 -0.98 7.78
CA LEU A 15 -3.10 -1.99 7.49
C LEU A 15 -3.35 -3.30 8.25
N ARG A 16 -3.77 -3.22 9.53
CA ARG A 16 -4.15 -4.40 10.31
C ARG A 16 -5.37 -5.10 9.71
N LEU A 17 -6.38 -4.35 9.25
CA LEU A 17 -7.59 -4.91 8.63
C LEU A 17 -7.25 -5.75 7.40
N PHE A 18 -6.36 -5.26 6.53
CA PHE A 18 -5.96 -5.94 5.30
C PHE A 18 -4.72 -6.83 5.45
N SER A 19 -4.29 -7.11 6.69
CA SER A 19 -3.15 -7.99 6.94
C SER A 19 -3.49 -9.46 6.73
N ALA A 20 -2.48 -10.26 6.37
CA ALA A 20 -2.60 -11.71 6.28
C ALA A 20 -3.11 -12.38 7.57
N ALA A 21 -2.82 -11.79 8.74
CA ALA A 21 -3.30 -12.28 10.03
C ALA A 21 -4.82 -12.12 10.17
N THR A 22 -5.35 -10.95 9.77
CA THR A 22 -6.79 -10.69 9.79
C THR A 22 -7.50 -11.53 8.72
N LEU A 23 -6.94 -11.64 7.51
CA LEU A 23 -7.50 -12.51 6.48
C LEU A 23 -7.61 -13.95 6.97
N ARG A 24 -6.55 -14.50 7.59
CA ARG A 24 -6.58 -15.84 8.19
C ARG A 24 -7.66 -15.95 9.26
N HIS A 25 -7.79 -14.95 10.11
CA HIS A 25 -8.82 -14.94 11.15
C HIS A 25 -10.23 -15.02 10.56
N ILE A 26 -10.53 -14.24 9.50
CA ILE A 26 -11.83 -14.28 8.82
C ILE A 26 -12.06 -15.67 8.19
N ILE A 27 -11.07 -16.23 7.51
CA ILE A 27 -11.16 -17.58 6.91
C ILE A 27 -11.47 -18.65 7.97
N GLU A 28 -10.84 -18.57 9.14
CA GLU A 28 -11.02 -19.56 10.21
C GLU A 28 -12.36 -19.44 10.95
N HIS A 29 -12.89 -18.22 11.09
CA HIS A 29 -14.04 -17.96 11.97
C HIS A 29 -15.34 -17.60 11.22
N GLN A 30 -15.24 -17.14 9.97
CA GLN A 30 -16.35 -16.74 9.10
C GLN A 30 -16.13 -17.20 7.64
N PRO A 31 -15.87 -18.50 7.39
CA PRO A 31 -15.59 -19.02 6.05
C PRO A 31 -16.75 -18.81 5.05
N GLU A 32 -17.98 -18.62 5.54
CA GLU A 32 -19.16 -18.33 4.74
C GLU A 32 -19.19 -16.92 4.14
N GLU A 33 -18.44 -15.98 4.70
CA GLU A 33 -18.36 -14.59 4.24
C GLU A 33 -17.34 -14.43 3.11
N LEU A 34 -17.50 -15.24 2.04
CA LEU A 34 -16.56 -15.36 0.94
C LEU A 34 -16.28 -14.02 0.25
N GLY A 35 -17.31 -13.19 0.08
CA GLY A 35 -17.17 -11.84 -0.46
C GLY A 35 -16.24 -10.96 0.38
N ALA A 36 -16.33 -11.05 1.70
CA ALA A 36 -15.45 -10.30 2.60
C ALA A 36 -14.01 -10.85 2.58
N ILE A 37 -13.85 -12.18 2.50
CA ILE A 37 -12.54 -12.84 2.38
C ILE A 37 -11.83 -12.40 1.10
N VAL A 38 -12.51 -12.51 -0.05
CA VAL A 38 -11.96 -12.11 -1.36
C VAL A 38 -11.64 -10.62 -1.37
N TYR A 39 -12.54 -9.78 -0.85
CA TYR A 39 -12.30 -8.34 -0.77
C TYR A 39 -11.08 -8.01 0.12
N ALA A 40 -10.96 -8.62 1.29
CA ALA A 40 -9.84 -8.40 2.20
C ALA A 40 -8.51 -8.86 1.57
N PHE A 41 -8.53 -9.99 0.86
CA PHE A 41 -7.38 -10.50 0.10
C PHE A 41 -6.95 -9.51 -0.99
N VAL A 42 -7.84 -9.15 -1.91
CA VAL A 42 -7.53 -8.27 -3.04
C VAL A 42 -7.03 -6.90 -2.58
N CYS A 43 -7.71 -6.28 -1.60
CA CYS A 43 -7.27 -5.00 -1.05
C CYS A 43 -5.93 -5.09 -0.32
N GLY A 44 -5.71 -6.15 0.47
CA GLY A 44 -4.44 -6.36 1.16
C GLY A 44 -3.27 -6.53 0.22
N GLU A 45 -3.48 -7.19 -0.91
CA GLU A 45 -2.43 -7.37 -1.90
C GLU A 45 -2.08 -6.09 -2.66
N ILE A 46 -3.06 -5.24 -2.98
CA ILE A 46 -2.76 -3.92 -3.53
C ILE A 46 -1.91 -3.12 -2.54
N CYS A 47 -2.22 -3.16 -1.24
CA CYS A 47 -1.43 -2.50 -0.21
C CYS A 47 -0.01 -3.11 -0.11
N ASP A 48 0.11 -4.43 -0.06
CA ASP A 48 1.39 -5.13 0.07
C ASP A 48 2.28 -4.93 -1.17
N ALA A 49 1.68 -4.82 -2.37
CA ALA A 49 2.41 -4.56 -3.60
C ALA A 49 3.17 -3.21 -3.57
N TRP A 50 2.70 -2.25 -2.77
CA TRP A 50 3.40 -0.98 -2.54
C TRP A 50 4.25 -1.01 -1.26
N GLN A 51 3.73 -1.55 -0.16
CA GLN A 51 4.33 -1.36 1.16
C GLN A 51 5.27 -2.49 1.61
N SER A 52 5.10 -3.71 1.09
CA SER A 52 5.96 -4.83 1.46
C SER A 52 7.40 -4.57 1.05
N ARG A 53 8.38 -5.06 1.82
CA ARG A 53 9.82 -4.92 1.50
C ARG A 53 10.47 -6.15 0.90
N LYS A 54 9.72 -7.26 0.86
CA LYS A 54 10.25 -8.59 0.53
C LYS A 54 9.80 -9.11 -0.83
N ILE A 55 8.73 -8.52 -1.37
CA ILE A 55 8.10 -8.96 -2.63
C ILE A 55 8.91 -8.41 -3.82
N SER A 56 9.13 -9.25 -4.82
CA SER A 56 9.82 -8.91 -6.08
C SER A 56 8.96 -8.03 -6.99
N HIS A 57 9.56 -7.37 -7.98
CA HIS A 57 8.81 -6.52 -8.91
C HIS A 57 7.79 -7.29 -9.75
N ALA A 58 8.12 -8.50 -10.20
CA ALA A 58 7.20 -9.36 -10.96
C ALA A 58 5.96 -9.74 -10.14
N GLU A 59 6.16 -10.18 -8.89
CA GLU A 59 5.05 -10.54 -8.01
C GLU A 59 4.18 -9.32 -7.68
N ARG A 60 4.78 -8.13 -7.49
CA ARG A 60 4.02 -6.88 -7.32
C ARG A 60 3.17 -6.56 -8.53
N CYS A 61 3.69 -6.73 -9.75
CA CYS A 61 2.91 -6.55 -10.98
C CYS A 61 1.66 -7.45 -10.96
N ARG A 62 1.82 -8.73 -10.64
CA ARG A 62 0.68 -9.66 -10.54
C ARG A 62 -0.34 -9.17 -9.51
N MET A 63 0.09 -8.82 -8.32
CA MET A 63 -0.79 -8.37 -7.23
C MET A 63 -1.61 -7.13 -7.61
N ILE A 64 -0.98 -6.11 -8.19
CA ILE A 64 -1.70 -4.90 -8.62
C ILE A 64 -2.63 -5.19 -9.81
N PHE A 65 -2.21 -6.04 -10.76
CA PHE A 65 -3.04 -6.40 -11.91
C PHE A 65 -4.26 -7.20 -11.48
N ARG A 66 -4.13 -8.12 -10.52
CA ARG A 66 -5.26 -8.88 -10.00
C ARG A 66 -6.28 -7.94 -9.36
N GLY A 67 -5.80 -6.97 -8.57
CA GLY A 67 -6.64 -5.89 -8.05
C GLY A 67 -7.35 -5.10 -9.14
N PHE A 68 -6.60 -4.65 -10.15
CA PHE A 68 -7.14 -3.91 -11.29
C PHE A 68 -8.26 -4.68 -12.01
N VAL A 69 -7.99 -5.92 -12.44
CA VAL A 69 -8.95 -6.76 -13.16
C VAL A 69 -10.15 -7.07 -12.28
N PHE A 70 -9.95 -7.40 -11.01
CA PHE A 70 -11.04 -7.70 -10.08
C PHE A 70 -12.03 -6.53 -9.95
N PHE A 71 -11.54 -5.31 -9.75
CA PHE A 71 -12.41 -4.12 -9.61
C PHE A 71 -13.01 -3.67 -10.95
N ASP A 72 -12.36 -3.92 -12.08
CA ASP A 72 -12.91 -3.69 -13.41
C ASP A 72 -14.10 -4.64 -13.68
N GLU A 73 -13.94 -5.93 -13.39
CA GLU A 73 -15.02 -6.92 -13.50
C GLU A 73 -16.19 -6.62 -12.53
N TRP A 74 -15.91 -6.15 -11.31
CA TRP A 74 -16.98 -5.72 -10.39
C TRP A 74 -17.83 -4.61 -11.03
N GLN A 75 -17.18 -3.61 -11.62
CA GLN A 75 -17.87 -2.51 -12.27
C GLN A 75 -18.72 -2.99 -13.45
N LYS A 76 -18.15 -3.83 -14.32
CA LYS A 76 -18.87 -4.42 -15.46
C LYS A 76 -20.07 -5.25 -15.00
N PHE A 77 -19.91 -6.07 -13.96
CA PHE A 77 -20.99 -6.86 -13.39
C PHE A 77 -22.13 -5.98 -12.86
N ALA A 78 -21.81 -4.96 -12.05
CA ALA A 78 -22.80 -4.05 -11.49
C ALA A 78 -23.59 -3.32 -12.59
N LEU A 79 -22.90 -2.84 -13.63
CA LEU A 79 -23.52 -2.20 -14.79
C LEU A 79 -24.43 -3.18 -15.56
N LYS A 80 -23.95 -4.40 -15.83
CA LYS A 80 -24.71 -5.43 -16.55
C LYS A 80 -25.99 -5.84 -15.80
N LYS A 81 -25.96 -5.85 -14.47
CA LYS A 81 -27.12 -6.17 -13.62
C LYS A 81 -28.02 -4.96 -13.35
N GLY A 82 -27.65 -3.76 -13.80
CA GLY A 82 -28.40 -2.53 -13.55
C GLY A 82 -28.35 -2.08 -12.09
N TYR A 83 -27.31 -2.48 -11.34
CA TYR A 83 -27.13 -2.07 -9.95
C TYR A 83 -26.68 -0.61 -9.86
N ALA A 84 -27.21 0.10 -8.86
CA ALA A 84 -26.83 1.47 -8.60
C ALA A 84 -25.36 1.53 -8.14
N THR A 85 -24.48 2.14 -8.94
CA THR A 85 -23.04 2.19 -8.69
C THR A 85 -22.69 2.82 -7.33
N ASN A 86 -23.44 3.82 -6.90
CA ASN A 86 -23.23 4.49 -5.61
C ASN A 86 -23.60 3.64 -4.38
N LYS A 87 -24.23 2.48 -4.57
CA LYS A 87 -24.62 1.56 -3.48
C LYS A 87 -23.86 0.24 -3.52
N HIS A 88 -23.50 -0.22 -4.71
CA HIS A 88 -23.00 -1.58 -4.93
C HIS A 88 -21.53 -1.63 -5.37
N LEU A 89 -20.88 -0.49 -5.54
CA LEU A 89 -19.46 -0.39 -5.80
C LEU A 89 -18.77 0.42 -4.70
N PRO A 90 -17.45 0.24 -4.53
CA PRO A 90 -16.63 1.19 -3.82
C PRO A 90 -16.80 2.61 -4.37
N SER A 91 -16.38 3.60 -3.59
CA SER A 91 -16.44 4.99 -4.03
C SER A 91 -15.69 5.18 -5.35
N ARG A 92 -16.19 6.08 -6.21
CA ARG A 92 -15.51 6.42 -7.47
C ARG A 92 -14.05 6.79 -7.23
N GLN A 93 -13.78 7.53 -6.15
CA GLN A 93 -12.43 7.94 -5.77
C GLN A 93 -11.53 6.73 -5.49
N MET A 94 -12.03 5.71 -4.82
CA MET A 94 -11.25 4.49 -4.58
C MET A 94 -10.91 3.78 -5.89
N LEU A 95 -11.88 3.63 -6.79
CA LEU A 95 -11.67 3.00 -8.09
C LEU A 95 -10.66 3.80 -8.95
N ASP A 96 -10.78 5.13 -8.96
CA ASP A 96 -9.83 6.02 -9.63
C ASP A 96 -8.42 5.90 -9.02
N ILE A 97 -8.30 5.77 -7.69
CA ILE A 97 -7.02 5.54 -7.00
C ILE A 97 -6.43 4.19 -7.39
N ILE A 98 -7.21 3.11 -7.39
CA ILE A 98 -6.74 1.77 -7.80
C ILE A 98 -6.17 1.83 -9.22
N ASN A 99 -6.92 2.39 -10.17
CA ASN A 99 -6.45 2.58 -11.53
C ASN A 99 -5.14 3.39 -11.58
N THR A 100 -5.10 4.52 -10.87
CA THR A 100 -3.91 5.39 -10.84
C THR A 100 -2.70 4.67 -10.26
N THR A 101 -2.86 3.92 -9.16
CA THR A 101 -1.75 3.17 -8.54
C THR A 101 -1.22 2.10 -9.48
N VAL A 102 -2.07 1.35 -10.17
CA VAL A 102 -1.63 0.32 -11.12
C VAL A 102 -0.82 0.92 -12.26
N HIS A 103 -1.35 1.97 -12.91
CA HIS A 103 -0.66 2.63 -14.02
C HIS A 103 0.67 3.25 -13.57
N ASN A 104 0.69 3.93 -12.43
CA ASN A 104 1.89 4.56 -11.90
C ASN A 104 2.95 3.52 -11.53
N PHE A 105 2.55 2.37 -10.96
CA PHE A 105 3.49 1.33 -10.60
C PHE A 105 4.22 0.76 -11.83
N ILE A 106 3.47 0.42 -12.88
CA ILE A 106 4.05 -0.08 -14.14
C ILE A 106 4.91 0.98 -14.81
N ALA A 107 4.44 2.23 -14.84
CA ALA A 107 5.23 3.35 -15.38
C ALA A 107 6.54 3.53 -14.60
N LEU A 108 6.53 3.44 -13.28
CA LEU A 108 7.73 3.52 -12.45
C LEU A 108 8.69 2.35 -12.72
N ILE A 109 8.17 1.12 -12.87
CA ILE A 109 9.01 -0.02 -13.29
C ILE A 109 9.72 0.28 -14.61
N ILE A 110 9.00 0.74 -15.62
CA ILE A 110 9.57 1.05 -16.95
C ILE A 110 10.60 2.18 -16.84
N VAL A 111 10.30 3.26 -16.10
CA VAL A 111 11.23 4.38 -15.90
C VAL A 111 12.51 3.91 -15.21
N HIS A 112 12.39 3.13 -14.13
CA HIS A 112 13.55 2.62 -13.39
C HIS A 112 14.37 1.63 -14.22
N ARG A 113 13.72 0.77 -15.00
CA ARG A 113 14.36 -0.22 -15.87
C ARG A 113 15.07 0.41 -17.07
N ASP A 114 14.41 1.35 -17.75
CA ASP A 114 14.81 1.79 -19.10
C ASP A 114 15.48 3.17 -19.13
N LEU A 115 15.12 4.07 -18.20
CA LEU A 115 15.53 5.47 -18.25
C LEU A 115 16.57 5.84 -17.19
N LEU A 116 16.59 5.14 -16.04
CA LEU A 116 17.54 5.39 -14.95
C LEU A 116 18.87 4.60 -15.10
N SER A 117 19.16 4.16 -16.33
CA SER A 117 20.25 3.26 -16.78
C SER A 117 21.69 3.73 -16.53
N SER A 118 21.89 4.78 -15.74
CA SER A 118 23.22 5.25 -15.31
C SER A 118 23.88 4.33 -14.27
N GLY A 119 23.16 3.31 -13.79
CA GLY A 119 23.61 2.25 -12.88
C GLY A 119 22.41 1.46 -12.33
N PRO A 120 22.62 0.32 -11.65
CA PRO A 120 21.53 -0.46 -11.05
C PRO A 120 20.93 0.30 -9.86
N GLN A 121 19.92 1.13 -10.13
CA GLN A 121 19.16 1.84 -9.10
C GLN A 121 17.95 0.99 -8.68
N PRO A 122 17.81 0.64 -7.39
CA PRO A 122 16.66 -0.12 -6.94
C PRO A 122 15.40 0.73 -7.05
N PHE A 123 14.30 0.11 -7.47
CA PHE A 123 12.98 0.67 -7.28
C PHE A 123 12.45 0.19 -5.93
N LEU A 124 12.10 1.12 -5.04
CA LEU A 124 11.63 0.82 -3.68
C LEU A 124 10.22 1.43 -3.52
N PRO A 125 9.13 0.70 -3.83
CA PRO A 125 7.79 1.30 -3.94
C PRO A 125 7.32 2.04 -2.68
N TRP A 126 7.65 1.53 -1.49
CA TRP A 126 7.30 2.17 -0.21
C TRP A 126 8.00 3.51 0.04
N MET A 127 9.01 3.86 -0.77
CA MET A 127 9.71 5.15 -0.72
C MET A 127 9.05 6.23 -1.59
N HIS A 128 8.04 5.88 -2.41
CA HIS A 128 7.33 6.82 -3.27
C HIS A 128 6.10 7.47 -2.60
N GLY A 129 5.87 7.19 -1.31
CA GLY A 129 4.79 7.79 -0.51
C GLY A 129 5.15 9.11 0.16
N THR A 130 4.17 9.69 0.87
CA THR A 130 4.35 10.92 1.67
C THR A 130 4.71 10.67 3.13
N GLU A 131 4.86 9.41 3.54
CA GLU A 131 5.10 9.00 4.92
C GLU A 131 6.25 9.78 5.58
N ALA A 132 7.38 9.97 4.88
CA ALA A 132 8.51 10.74 5.40
C ALA A 132 8.17 12.22 5.70
N ASN A 133 7.30 12.83 4.90
CA ASN A 133 6.83 14.21 5.13
C ASN A 133 5.90 14.27 6.34
N GLU A 134 5.03 13.27 6.50
CA GLU A 134 4.12 13.18 7.63
C GLU A 134 4.88 12.98 8.95
N HIS A 135 5.91 12.12 8.93
CA HIS A 135 6.86 11.95 10.04
C HIS A 135 7.57 13.26 10.42
N LEU A 136 8.03 14.02 9.43
CA LEU A 136 8.66 15.32 9.65
C LEU A 136 7.68 16.31 10.27
N LEU A 137 6.46 16.41 9.74
CA LEU A 137 5.43 17.32 10.24
C LEU A 137 4.94 16.91 11.63
N GLY A 138 4.81 15.61 11.89
CA GLY A 138 4.50 15.07 13.22
C GLY A 138 5.59 15.42 14.24
N THR A 139 6.86 15.28 13.85
CA THR A 139 8.00 15.68 14.70
C THR A 139 8.04 17.19 14.91
N LEU A 140 7.70 17.99 13.90
CA LEU A 140 7.59 19.44 14.07
C LEU A 140 6.51 19.81 15.09
N ARG A 141 5.34 19.16 15.03
CA ARG A 141 4.25 19.36 16.00
C ARG A 141 4.62 18.95 17.42
N SER A 142 5.53 18.00 17.61
CA SER A 142 6.03 17.64 18.95
C SER A 142 7.00 18.67 19.52
N ILE A 143 7.61 19.52 18.67
CA ILE A 143 8.45 20.65 19.09
C ILE A 143 7.58 21.90 19.31
N ILE A 144 6.72 22.23 18.35
CA ILE A 144 5.82 23.39 18.35
C ILE A 144 4.47 22.94 17.81
N ALA A 145 3.47 22.83 18.69
CA ALA A 145 2.16 22.24 18.33
C ALA A 145 1.46 22.95 17.16
N ASP A 146 1.36 24.29 17.23
CA ASP A 146 0.75 25.14 16.21
C ASP A 146 1.80 26.07 15.58
N PHE A 147 2.70 25.49 14.78
CA PHE A 147 3.79 26.23 14.14
C PHE A 147 3.29 27.06 12.94
N ASN A 148 3.78 28.29 12.81
CA ASN A 148 3.64 29.08 11.59
C ASN A 148 4.84 28.84 10.62
N TYR A 149 4.85 29.51 9.47
CA TYR A 149 5.92 29.32 8.48
C TYR A 149 7.31 29.74 9.00
N CYS A 150 7.38 30.77 9.84
CA CYS A 150 8.64 31.22 10.46
C CYS A 150 9.17 30.14 11.43
N ASP A 151 8.28 29.61 12.26
CA ASP A 151 8.58 28.50 13.18
C ASP A 151 9.07 27.27 12.44
N PHE A 152 8.46 26.94 11.29
CA PHE A 152 8.91 25.85 10.43
C PHE A 152 10.36 26.07 9.97
N LEU A 153 10.70 27.26 9.45
CA LEU A 153 12.06 27.52 8.96
C LEU A 153 13.12 27.37 10.06
N TYR A 154 12.81 27.79 11.28
CA TYR A 154 13.73 27.68 12.42
C TYR A 154 13.79 26.25 13.01
N ALA A 155 12.67 25.53 13.02
CA ALA A 155 12.57 24.21 13.63
C ALA A 155 12.87 23.05 12.67
N ALA A 156 12.81 23.27 11.34
CA ALA A 156 12.95 22.22 10.32
C ALA A 156 14.25 21.42 10.47
N LYS A 157 15.38 22.10 10.71
CA LYS A 157 16.67 21.39 10.87
C LYS A 157 16.69 20.53 12.12
N LYS A 158 16.11 21.02 13.21
CA LYS A 158 15.99 20.28 14.47
C LYS A 158 15.08 19.06 14.29
N ALA A 159 13.93 19.23 13.65
CA ALA A 159 13.00 18.14 13.35
C ALA A 159 13.66 17.08 12.46
N GLN A 160 14.41 17.48 11.43
CA GLN A 160 15.15 16.55 10.58
C GLN A 160 16.14 15.69 11.39
N ILE A 161 16.91 16.30 12.30
CA ILE A 161 17.87 15.58 13.15
C ILE A 161 17.16 14.61 14.08
N LEU A 162 16.03 15.02 14.67
CA LEU A 162 15.24 14.15 15.55
C LEU A 162 14.67 12.96 14.81
N VAL A 163 14.08 13.18 13.63
CA VAL A 163 13.59 12.12 12.75
C VAL A 163 14.71 11.14 12.39
N GLN A 164 15.90 11.63 12.02
CA GLN A 164 17.06 10.79 11.74
C GLN A 164 17.55 10.00 12.96
N GLY A 165 17.46 10.56 14.16
CA GLY A 165 17.78 9.87 15.41
C GLY A 165 16.83 8.71 15.68
N VAL A 166 15.52 8.93 15.52
CA VAL A 166 14.51 7.89 15.72
C VAL A 166 14.66 6.74 14.73
N TYR A 167 15.01 7.03 13.46
CA TYR A 167 15.32 5.98 12.48
C TYR A 167 16.53 5.12 12.87
N LYS A 168 17.54 5.69 13.52
CA LYS A 168 18.75 4.96 13.95
C LYS A 168 18.52 4.08 15.18
N ASP A 169 17.66 4.52 16.10
CA ASP A 169 17.37 3.78 17.33
C ASP A 169 16.35 2.65 17.12
N GLY A 170 15.70 2.57 15.96
CA GLY A 170 14.83 1.46 15.59
C GLY A 170 13.60 1.29 16.49
N SER A 171 13.19 2.34 17.23
CA SER A 171 12.16 2.26 18.27
C SER A 171 10.74 2.11 17.69
N SER A 172 10.46 0.94 17.13
CA SER A 172 9.14 0.53 16.64
C SER A 172 8.22 0.03 17.75
N THR A 173 8.76 -0.19 18.95
CA THR A 173 8.08 -0.90 20.06
C THR A 173 7.10 -0.04 20.86
N ALA A 174 7.32 1.27 20.97
CA ALA A 174 6.45 2.15 21.77
C ALA A 174 5.17 2.58 21.03
N ALA A 175 5.20 2.64 19.70
CA ALA A 175 4.08 3.11 18.89
C ALA A 175 2.93 2.08 18.78
N ASN A 176 3.21 0.77 18.96
CA ASN A 176 2.16 -0.25 19.07
C ASN A 176 1.30 -0.14 20.35
N ALA A 177 1.78 0.57 21.38
CA ALA A 177 1.08 0.68 22.68
C ALA A 177 0.13 1.89 22.74
N GLN A 178 0.28 2.87 21.85
CA GLN A 178 -0.56 4.06 21.79
C GLN A 178 -1.12 4.20 20.37
N ALA A 179 -2.44 4.31 20.24
CA ALA A 179 -3.15 4.58 18.98
C ALA A 179 -2.86 5.99 18.40
N SER A 180 -1.72 6.59 18.77
CA SER A 180 -1.23 7.89 18.35
C SER A 180 0.29 7.81 18.29
N GLY A 181 0.84 7.75 17.09
CA GLY A 181 2.27 7.62 16.91
C GLY A 181 2.61 7.31 15.48
N TYR A 182 3.47 8.14 14.91
CA TYR A 182 4.03 7.95 13.58
C TYR A 182 5.03 6.78 13.61
N HIS A 183 4.76 5.72 12.84
CA HIS A 183 5.64 4.56 12.75
C HIS A 183 6.77 4.80 11.74
N HIS A 184 7.98 4.99 12.24
CA HIS A 184 9.19 5.29 11.46
C HIS A 184 9.76 4.06 10.73
N THR A 185 8.94 3.32 9.98
CA THR A 185 9.43 2.09 9.34
C THR A 185 10.09 2.34 8.00
N CYS A 186 9.73 3.40 7.26
CA CYS A 186 10.13 3.60 5.86
C CYS A 186 11.64 3.52 5.58
N HIS A 187 12.50 3.80 6.59
CA HIS A 187 13.97 3.74 6.49
C HIS A 187 14.62 2.60 7.30
N VAL A 188 13.85 1.62 7.77
CA VAL A 188 14.41 0.42 8.41
C VAL A 188 14.82 -0.56 7.31
N ASP A 189 16.12 -0.55 6.99
CA ASP A 189 16.72 -1.37 5.93
C ASP A 189 17.07 -2.80 6.38
N GLU A 190 16.96 -3.10 7.68
CA GLU A 190 17.31 -4.42 8.23
C GLU A 190 16.45 -5.53 7.59
N GLY A 191 17.13 -6.44 6.87
CA GLY A 191 16.49 -7.59 6.21
C GLY A 191 15.82 -7.30 4.87
N VAL A 192 16.00 -6.09 4.29
CA VAL A 192 15.51 -5.77 2.94
C VAL A 192 16.47 -6.32 1.88
N PRO A 193 16.04 -7.25 1.00
CA PRO A 193 16.90 -7.80 -0.04
C PRO A 193 17.01 -6.80 -1.20
N ILE A 194 17.90 -5.79 -1.08
CA ILE A 194 18.10 -4.74 -2.10
C ILE A 194 18.40 -5.34 -3.48
N THR A 195 19.10 -6.48 -3.54
CA THR A 195 19.41 -7.19 -4.77
C THR A 195 18.17 -7.68 -5.52
N THR A 196 17.06 -7.95 -4.83
CA THR A 196 15.79 -8.30 -5.48
C THR A 196 15.12 -7.07 -6.10
N HIS A 197 15.36 -5.87 -5.54
CA HIS A 197 14.73 -4.61 -5.96
C HIS A 197 15.43 -3.91 -7.13
N ILE A 198 16.55 -4.45 -7.61
CA ILE A 198 17.23 -4.04 -8.84
C ILE A 198 16.92 -4.97 -10.02
N VAL A 199 16.14 -6.04 -9.80
CA VAL A 199 15.75 -7.00 -10.84
C VAL A 199 14.37 -6.62 -11.36
N PHE A 200 14.33 -6.09 -12.58
CA PHE A 200 13.11 -5.62 -13.22
C PHE A 200 12.55 -6.67 -14.18
N PRO A 201 11.22 -6.84 -14.27
CA PRO A 201 10.61 -7.72 -15.25
C PRO A 201 10.75 -7.14 -16.67
N THR A 202 10.94 -8.02 -17.66
CA THR A 202 10.84 -7.65 -19.08
C THR A 202 9.39 -7.39 -19.47
N ASP A 203 9.16 -6.82 -20.65
CA ASP A 203 7.80 -6.58 -21.15
C ASP A 203 7.01 -7.89 -21.30
N GLU A 204 7.67 -8.97 -21.75
CA GLU A 204 7.05 -10.29 -21.83
C GLU A 204 6.70 -10.85 -20.45
N GLN A 205 7.55 -10.61 -19.45
CA GLN A 205 7.25 -10.99 -18.07
C GLN A 205 6.09 -10.18 -17.51
N ILE A 206 6.06 -8.86 -17.74
CA ILE A 206 4.94 -8.00 -17.32
C ILE A 206 3.63 -8.51 -17.94
N GLN A 207 3.63 -8.85 -19.22
CA GLN A 207 2.46 -9.41 -19.89
C GLN A 207 2.05 -10.76 -19.30
N ALA A 208 3.01 -11.66 -19.05
CA ALA A 208 2.71 -12.95 -18.43
C ALA A 208 2.14 -12.81 -17.01
N GLU A 209 2.64 -11.85 -16.22
CA GLU A 209 2.09 -11.56 -14.88
C GLU A 209 0.68 -10.94 -14.97
N PHE A 210 0.38 -10.17 -16.02
CA PHE A 210 -0.97 -9.67 -16.28
C PHE A 210 -1.93 -10.81 -16.63
N ASP A 211 -1.53 -11.71 -17.54
CA ASP A 211 -2.36 -12.84 -17.96
C ASP A 211 -2.67 -13.76 -16.77
N ALA A 212 -1.66 -14.08 -15.95
CA ALA A 212 -1.84 -14.86 -14.72
C ALA A 212 -2.76 -14.14 -13.72
N ALA A 213 -2.59 -12.83 -13.54
CA ALA A 213 -3.44 -12.04 -12.66
C ALA A 213 -4.90 -11.99 -13.12
N ALA A 214 -5.14 -11.99 -14.44
CA ALA A 214 -6.48 -12.02 -15.01
C ALA A 214 -7.17 -13.37 -14.77
N GLU A 215 -6.46 -14.48 -14.98
CA GLU A 215 -6.96 -15.84 -14.67
C GLU A 215 -7.28 -16.00 -13.16
N GLU A 216 -6.40 -15.48 -12.29
CA GLU A 216 -6.64 -15.49 -10.85
C GLU A 216 -7.84 -14.63 -10.46
N ALA A 217 -8.00 -13.44 -11.05
CA ALA A 217 -9.15 -12.57 -10.82
C ALA A 217 -10.47 -13.21 -11.30
N GLU A 218 -10.46 -13.86 -12.46
CA GLU A 218 -11.61 -14.61 -12.97
C GLU A 218 -11.99 -15.75 -12.03
N SER A 219 -11.01 -16.51 -11.55
CA SER A 219 -11.21 -17.58 -10.57
C SER A 219 -11.83 -17.05 -9.27
N LEU A 220 -11.40 -15.87 -8.80
CA LEU A 220 -12.02 -15.21 -7.64
C LEU A 220 -13.49 -14.85 -7.89
N TRP A 221 -13.83 -14.39 -9.09
CA TRP A 221 -15.22 -14.10 -9.47
C TRP A 221 -16.07 -15.35 -9.57
N GLU A 222 -15.56 -16.43 -10.17
CA GLU A 222 -16.26 -17.71 -10.26
C GLU A 222 -16.60 -18.28 -8.88
N MET A 223 -15.71 -18.11 -7.90
CA MET A 223 -15.96 -18.52 -6.53
C MET A 223 -17.11 -17.74 -5.87
N LEU A 224 -17.34 -16.48 -6.27
CA LEU A 224 -18.38 -15.61 -5.69
C LEU A 224 -19.79 -15.86 -6.26
N GLY A 225 -19.91 -16.52 -7.41
CA GLY A 225 -21.19 -16.89 -8.04
C GLY A 225 -21.76 -15.86 -9.02
#